data_AF-A0A0F4G7S0-F1
#
_entry.id   AF-A0A0F4G7S0-F1
#
_cell.length_a   1.000
_cell.length_b   1.000
_cell.length_c   1.000
_cell.angle_alpha   90.00
_cell.angle_beta   90.00
_cell.angle_gamma   90.00
#
_symmetry.space_group_name_H-M   'P 1'
#
loop_
_entity.id
_entity.type
_entity.pdbx_description
1 polymer ?
#
loop_
_entity_poly.entity_id
_entity_poly.type
_entity_poly.pdbx_seq_one_letter_code
_entity_poly.pdbx_strand_id
1 'polypeptide(L)'
;MDKLERKFVFKLDLSIMVYCCLCYFFNYLDRAAFPNAYVSGMKEDLNLEKNQYSILLSMFTAGSVVAQIPHSLIIQKIPMRIWLPLNLVLWSGITMCSAACKTYSQLCAVRFLQGASEAVVYSGSMYVMGSWYKPSEIAKRAAIFTAVGQIGSMFAGIMMTAMNKSLHSSAGLKGWQWVFIINGLMAMPVAVFGFFCFPDLPETTTVTYFSDDEIKFAIGRLPPKKKDTHKIGWRSLLGRVLKQPHIYLLVGFSIFASMLEAFAFQGLFLLWLKFNKSRFNQTAINSYPLGIQGVAIVSQILAGWFIDSTNKRIPIVILSAALQFVVAVILLQRNMSDAGVMTAFYLSGTSYMVNPTMYGWASTICQRAGDDAVRSVILYAMSMGGLLLYTFWGIVMYPATDVPYWQKGSIAMIVACAFFVASGFSVQWLDTKTKVTAAISLDEESDEYNQAQEVTEKAKVG
;
A
#
# COMPACT_ATOMS: atom_id res chain seq x y z
N MET A 1 4.93 26.21 -11.68
CA MET A 1 4.35 26.14 -10.32
C MET A 1 4.70 27.44 -9.64
N ASP A 2 3.70 28.19 -9.18
CA ASP A 2 3.91 29.48 -8.53
C ASP A 2 4.69 29.32 -7.21
N LYS A 3 5.42 30.35 -6.76
CA LYS A 3 6.23 30.29 -5.52
C LYS A 3 5.36 30.01 -4.30
N LEU A 4 4.15 30.58 -4.27
CA LEU A 4 3.19 30.40 -3.18
C LEU A 4 2.67 28.95 -3.15
N GLU A 5 2.34 28.42 -4.33
CA GLU A 5 1.93 27.02 -4.50
C GLU A 5 3.02 26.04 -4.06
N ARG A 6 4.29 26.29 -4.43
CA ARG A 6 5.41 25.44 -4.03
C ARG A 6 5.63 25.44 -2.51
N LYS A 7 5.51 26.60 -1.86
CA LYS A 7 5.64 26.72 -0.40
C LYS A 7 4.50 25.98 0.32
N PHE A 8 3.27 26.11 -0.19
CA PHE A 8 2.10 25.40 0.33
C PHE A 8 2.24 23.88 0.19
N VAL A 9 2.64 23.40 -1.00
CA VAL A 9 2.85 21.97 -1.26
C VAL A 9 3.97 21.40 -0.37
N PHE A 10 5.06 22.14 -0.16
CA PHE A 10 6.12 21.72 0.76
C PHE A 10 5.61 21.58 2.21
N LYS A 11 4.72 22.48 2.65
CA LYS A 11 4.10 22.42 3.97
C LYS A 11 3.18 21.20 4.10
N LEU A 12 2.40 20.87 3.06
CA LEU A 12 1.62 19.63 3.00
C LEU A 12 2.51 18.39 3.05
N ASP A 13 3.63 18.39 2.33
CA ASP A 13 4.58 17.29 2.34
C ASP A 13 5.15 17.10 3.76
N LEU A 14 5.54 18.18 4.43
CA LEU A 14 6.10 18.09 5.77
C LEU A 14 5.10 17.57 6.82
N SER A 15 3.81 17.86 6.67
CA SER A 15 2.78 17.42 7.63
C SER A 15 2.20 16.05 7.30
N ILE A 16 1.60 15.90 6.12
CA ILE A 16 0.87 14.69 5.72
C ILE A 16 1.86 13.61 5.30
N MET A 17 2.81 13.97 4.44
CA MET A 17 3.65 12.97 3.79
C MET A 17 4.64 12.35 4.75
N VAL A 18 5.31 13.16 5.57
CA VAL A 18 6.23 12.67 6.60
C VAL A 18 5.51 11.72 7.55
N TYR A 19 4.34 12.10 8.05
CA TYR A 19 3.58 11.26 8.97
C TYR A 19 3.13 9.94 8.33
N CYS A 20 2.54 9.98 7.14
CA CYS A 20 2.13 8.78 6.41
C CYS A 20 3.33 7.86 6.12
N CYS A 21 4.47 8.42 5.71
CA CYS A 21 5.69 7.66 5.46
C CYS A 21 6.23 7.01 6.75
N LEU A 22 6.25 7.73 7.87
CA LEU A 22 6.65 7.14 9.16
C LEU A 22 5.72 6.00 9.59
N CYS A 23 4.40 6.19 9.47
CA CYS A 23 3.43 5.13 9.76
C CYS A 23 3.67 3.89 8.89
N TYR A 24 3.92 4.10 7.60
CA TYR A 24 4.12 3.00 6.65
C TYR A 24 5.48 2.31 6.82
N PHE A 25 6.52 3.06 7.23
CA PHE A 25 7.80 2.50 7.64
C PHE A 25 7.60 1.51 8.80
N PHE A 26 6.92 1.94 9.88
CA PHE A 26 6.66 1.07 11.03
C PHE A 26 5.74 -0.10 10.67
N ASN A 27 4.77 0.11 9.79
CA ASN A 27 3.90 -0.96 9.30
C ASN A 27 4.70 -2.09 8.63
N TYR A 28 5.62 -1.75 7.71
CA TYR A 28 6.43 -2.77 7.02
C TYR A 28 7.56 -3.33 7.89
N LEU A 29 8.03 -2.55 8.85
CA LEU A 29 8.98 -3.00 9.86
C LEU A 29 8.36 -4.10 10.73
N ASP A 30 7.13 -3.90 11.22
CA ASP A 30 6.40 -4.89 12.01
C ASP A 30 6.02 -6.15 11.21
N ARG A 31 5.59 -5.98 9.96
CA ARG A 31 5.31 -7.10 9.05
C ARG A 31 6.54 -7.98 8.81
N ALA A 32 7.70 -7.37 8.60
CA ALA A 32 8.95 -8.09 8.36
C ALA A 32 9.56 -8.67 9.65
N ALA A 33 9.25 -8.10 10.82
CA ALA A 33 9.78 -8.56 12.10
C ALA A 33 9.41 -10.01 12.42
N PHE A 34 8.22 -10.47 12.04
CA PHE A 34 7.75 -11.81 12.41
C PHE A 34 8.42 -12.96 11.65
N PRO A 35 8.55 -12.92 10.31
CA PRO A 35 9.41 -13.87 9.59
C PRO A 35 10.84 -13.91 10.14
N ASN A 36 11.39 -12.74 10.50
CA ASN A 36 12.74 -12.62 11.06
C ASN A 36 12.84 -13.24 12.47
N ALA A 37 11.83 -13.02 13.31
CA ALA A 37 11.71 -13.63 14.64
C ALA A 37 11.56 -15.16 14.55
N TYR A 38 10.74 -15.64 13.60
CA TYR A 38 10.51 -17.07 13.37
C TYR A 38 11.81 -17.84 13.12
N VAL A 39 12.71 -17.29 12.30
CA VAL A 39 14.02 -17.91 12.00
C VAL A 39 15.08 -17.67 13.08
N SER A 40 14.78 -16.84 14.08
CA SER A 40 15.70 -16.40 15.15
C SER A 40 15.44 -17.07 16.50
N GLY A 41 14.74 -18.21 16.53
CA GLY A 41 14.49 -18.99 17.75
C GLY A 41 13.03 -19.06 18.20
N MET A 42 12.14 -18.21 17.65
CA MET A 42 10.72 -18.23 18.02
C MET A 42 10.04 -19.57 17.67
N LYS A 43 10.48 -20.24 16.62
CA LYS A 43 9.95 -21.57 16.22
C LYS A 43 10.23 -22.62 17.30
N GLU A 44 11.48 -22.70 17.75
CA GLU A 44 11.95 -23.66 18.75
C GLU A 44 11.32 -23.36 20.12
N ASP A 45 11.21 -22.08 20.47
CA ASP A 45 10.69 -21.65 21.76
C ASP A 45 9.20 -21.93 21.98
N LEU A 46 8.44 -21.91 20.89
CA LEU A 46 6.98 -22.09 20.92
C LEU A 46 6.56 -23.44 20.33
N ASN A 47 7.53 -24.31 20.02
CA ASN A 47 7.34 -25.61 19.39
C ASN A 47 6.41 -25.54 18.17
N LEU A 48 6.64 -24.56 17.28
CA LEU A 48 5.80 -24.36 16.10
C LEU A 48 6.06 -25.45 15.04
N GLU A 49 5.02 -26.21 14.70
CA GLU A 49 5.10 -27.34 13.79
C GLU A 49 4.56 -27.05 12.38
N LYS A 50 5.15 -27.71 11.37
CA LYS A 50 4.62 -27.86 10.00
C LYS A 50 4.06 -26.54 9.40
N ASN A 51 2.75 -26.51 9.17
CA ASN A 51 2.01 -25.44 8.48
C ASN A 51 1.60 -24.29 9.40
N GLN A 52 1.91 -24.34 10.70
CA GLN A 52 1.49 -23.31 11.66
C GLN A 52 2.07 -21.94 11.30
N TYR A 53 3.30 -21.87 10.79
CA TYR A 53 3.88 -20.60 10.32
C TYR A 53 3.07 -19.96 9.20
N SER A 54 2.72 -20.75 8.17
CA SER A 54 1.91 -20.28 7.05
C SER A 54 0.51 -19.85 7.50
N ILE A 55 -0.09 -20.55 8.46
CA ILE A 55 -1.37 -20.16 9.04
C ILE A 55 -1.24 -18.83 9.79
N LEU A 56 -0.17 -18.62 10.58
CA LEU A 56 0.05 -17.35 11.30
C LEU A 56 0.21 -16.15 10.35
N LEU A 57 0.91 -16.32 9.23
CA LEU A 57 0.96 -15.30 8.17
C LEU A 57 -0.43 -15.06 7.56
N SER A 58 -1.19 -16.13 7.33
CA SER A 58 -2.54 -16.05 6.78
C SER A 58 -3.53 -15.37 7.73
N MET A 59 -3.42 -15.59 9.04
CA MET A 59 -4.27 -14.95 10.06
C MET A 59 -4.12 -13.43 10.05
N PHE A 60 -2.88 -12.94 9.86
CA PHE A 60 -2.62 -11.51 9.67
C PHE A 60 -3.32 -10.97 8.42
N THR A 61 -3.15 -11.65 7.28
CA THR A 61 -3.82 -11.25 6.03
C THR A 61 -5.34 -11.30 6.15
N ALA A 62 -5.89 -12.32 6.81
CA ALA A 62 -7.32 -12.47 7.05
C ALA A 62 -7.87 -11.33 7.91
N GLY A 63 -7.17 -10.97 8.99
CA GLY A 63 -7.50 -9.81 9.82
C GLY A 63 -7.51 -8.52 9.00
N SER A 64 -6.50 -8.33 8.14
CA SER A 64 -6.44 -7.16 7.27
C SER A 64 -7.60 -7.10 6.28
N VAL A 65 -7.92 -8.21 5.60
CA VAL A 65 -9.01 -8.28 4.62
C VAL A 65 -10.36 -7.97 5.28
N VAL A 66 -10.65 -8.58 6.44
CA VAL A 66 -11.91 -8.35 7.17
C VAL A 66 -12.00 -6.89 7.61
N ALA A 67 -10.89 -6.28 8.04
CA ALA A 67 -10.86 -4.91 8.54
C ALA A 67 -10.89 -3.84 7.44
N GLN A 68 -10.55 -4.14 6.17
CA GLN A 68 -10.66 -3.17 5.07
C GLN A 68 -12.09 -2.60 4.96
N ILE A 69 -13.10 -3.45 5.10
CA ILE A 69 -14.51 -3.06 4.99
C ILE A 69 -14.93 -2.08 6.11
N PRO A 70 -14.80 -2.40 7.41
CA PRO A 70 -15.17 -1.48 8.47
C PRO A 70 -14.31 -0.21 8.44
N HIS A 71 -13.01 -0.28 8.12
CA HIS A 71 -12.18 0.93 8.00
C HIS A 71 -12.65 1.86 6.90
N SER A 72 -13.11 1.32 5.75
CA SER A 72 -13.68 2.13 4.66
C SER A 72 -14.93 2.92 5.08
N LEU A 73 -15.61 2.52 6.15
CA LEU A 73 -16.76 3.22 6.70
C LEU A 73 -16.43 4.14 7.86
N ILE A 74 -15.53 3.68 8.73
CA ILE A 74 -15.12 4.45 9.88
C ILE A 74 -14.44 5.74 9.42
N ILE A 75 -13.65 5.69 8.34
CA ILE A 75 -13.00 6.87 7.75
C ILE A 75 -13.98 7.96 7.27
N GLN A 76 -15.25 7.61 7.04
CA GLN A 76 -16.30 8.57 6.65
C GLN A 76 -16.96 9.25 7.85
N LYS A 77 -16.82 8.69 9.05
CA LYS A 77 -17.46 9.17 10.27
C LYS A 77 -16.48 9.72 11.29
N ILE A 78 -15.29 9.14 11.36
CA ILE A 78 -14.24 9.48 12.32
C ILE A 78 -13.15 10.23 11.56
N PRO A 79 -12.73 11.41 12.05
CA PRO A 79 -11.63 12.16 11.47
C PRO A 79 -10.33 11.34 11.43
N MET A 80 -9.60 11.44 10.32
CA MET A 80 -8.37 10.68 10.09
C MET A 80 -7.24 11.08 11.03
N ARG A 81 -7.25 12.32 11.52
CA ARG A 81 -6.38 12.82 12.60
C ARG A 81 -6.47 12.01 13.88
N ILE A 82 -7.62 11.40 14.17
CA ILE A 82 -7.79 10.56 15.36
C ILE A 82 -7.64 9.10 14.98
N TRP A 83 -8.27 8.69 13.88
CA TRP A 83 -8.37 7.27 13.53
C TRP A 83 -7.02 6.65 13.15
N LEU A 84 -6.19 7.33 12.36
CA LEU A 84 -4.90 6.78 11.92
C LEU A 84 -3.89 6.66 13.08
N PRO A 85 -3.67 7.68 13.93
CA PRO A 85 -2.80 7.54 15.09
C PRO A 85 -3.33 6.57 16.15
N LEU A 86 -4.66 6.49 16.35
CA LEU A 86 -5.25 5.50 17.26
C LEU A 86 -4.94 4.07 16.80
N ASN A 87 -5.07 3.77 15.51
CA ASN A 87 -4.71 2.45 14.99
C ASN A 87 -3.21 2.17 15.14
N LEU A 88 -2.36 3.19 14.97
CA LEU A 88 -0.92 3.09 15.22
C LEU A 88 -0.61 2.74 16.69
N VAL A 89 -1.28 3.36 17.67
CA VAL A 89 -1.17 2.96 19.08
C VAL A 89 -1.65 1.52 19.30
N LEU A 90 -2.82 1.18 18.75
CA LEU A 90 -3.44 -0.15 18.91
C LEU A 90 -2.53 -1.26 18.35
N TRP A 91 -2.08 -1.14 17.11
CA TRP A 91 -1.22 -2.16 16.53
C TRP A 91 0.15 -2.20 17.23
N SER A 92 0.70 -1.05 17.65
CA SER A 92 1.99 -1.03 18.38
C SER A 92 1.87 -1.77 19.70
N GLY A 93 0.76 -1.59 20.43
CA GLY A 93 0.43 -2.35 21.62
C GLY A 93 0.33 -3.85 21.34
N ILE A 94 -0.40 -4.24 20.29
CA ILE A 94 -0.56 -5.64 19.88
C ILE A 94 0.79 -6.25 19.45
N THR A 95 1.65 -5.50 18.77
CA THR A 95 3.01 -5.90 18.42
C THR A 95 3.81 -6.19 19.69
N MET A 96 3.78 -5.32 20.71
CA MET A 96 4.43 -5.60 22.01
C MET A 96 3.84 -6.84 22.71
N CYS A 97 2.52 -7.04 22.65
CA CYS A 97 1.88 -8.26 23.17
C CYS A 97 2.36 -9.54 22.48
N SER A 98 2.86 -9.48 21.24
CA SER A 98 3.44 -10.63 20.54
C SER A 98 4.65 -11.22 21.29
N ALA A 99 5.42 -10.39 22.00
CA ALA A 99 6.55 -10.84 22.81
C ALA A 99 6.13 -11.71 24.00
N ALA A 100 4.92 -11.51 24.52
CA ALA A 100 4.38 -12.22 25.68
C ALA A 100 3.66 -13.53 25.32
N CYS A 101 3.46 -13.82 24.03
CA CYS A 101 2.75 -15.00 23.57
C CYS A 101 3.56 -16.27 23.85
N LYS A 102 2.89 -17.28 24.43
CA LYS A 102 3.49 -18.60 24.78
C LYS A 102 2.88 -19.76 24.00
N THR A 103 1.76 -19.53 23.31
CA THR A 103 1.06 -20.59 22.57
C THR A 103 0.73 -20.17 21.14
N TYR A 104 0.59 -21.16 20.27
CA TYR A 104 0.16 -20.96 18.89
C TYR A 104 -1.18 -20.22 18.77
N SER A 105 -2.16 -20.57 19.60
CA SER A 105 -3.49 -19.94 19.59
C SER A 105 -3.45 -18.46 19.98
N GLN A 106 -2.60 -18.09 20.96
CA GLN A 106 -2.37 -16.69 21.34
C GLN A 106 -1.77 -15.90 20.16
N LEU A 107 -0.77 -16.48 19.48
CA LEU A 107 -0.18 -15.85 18.30
C LEU A 107 -1.19 -15.69 17.16
N CYS A 108 -2.09 -16.66 16.95
CA CYS A 108 -3.14 -16.54 15.93
C CYS A 108 -4.06 -15.34 16.21
N ALA A 109 -4.49 -15.18 17.47
CA ALA A 109 -5.35 -14.06 17.88
C ALA A 109 -4.62 -12.71 17.73
N VAL A 110 -3.38 -12.62 18.22
CA VAL A 110 -2.55 -11.42 18.11
C VAL A 110 -2.29 -11.04 16.65
N ARG A 111 -1.97 -12.03 15.80
CA ARG A 111 -1.78 -11.84 14.35
C ARG A 111 -3.03 -11.29 13.67
N PHE A 112 -4.20 -11.84 13.99
CA PHE A 112 -5.46 -11.37 13.41
C PHE A 112 -5.77 -9.93 13.82
N LEU A 113 -5.64 -9.62 15.11
CA LEU A 113 -5.89 -8.27 15.63
C LEU A 113 -4.89 -7.25 15.09
N GLN A 114 -3.61 -7.63 14.98
CA GLN A 114 -2.57 -6.80 14.38
C GLN A 114 -2.92 -6.50 12.91
N GLY A 115 -3.27 -7.53 12.13
CA GLY A 115 -3.68 -7.37 10.74
C GLY A 115 -4.92 -6.48 10.59
N ALA A 116 -5.87 -6.59 11.52
CA ALA A 116 -7.06 -5.76 11.54
C ALA A 116 -6.72 -4.28 11.78
N SER A 117 -5.92 -3.96 12.80
CA SER A 117 -5.53 -2.58 13.12
C SER A 117 -4.63 -1.94 12.05
N GLU A 118 -3.76 -2.71 11.39
CA GLU A 118 -2.85 -2.21 10.37
C GLU A 118 -3.53 -1.93 9.01
N ALA A 119 -4.73 -2.48 8.76
CA ALA A 119 -5.37 -2.43 7.44
C ALA A 119 -5.68 -1.00 6.95
N VAL A 120 -5.88 -0.06 7.86
CA VAL A 120 -6.19 1.35 7.55
C VAL A 120 -5.01 2.10 6.92
N VAL A 121 -3.77 1.70 7.19
CA VAL A 121 -2.59 2.55 6.93
C VAL A 121 -2.44 2.87 5.46
N TYR A 122 -2.49 1.85 4.60
CA TYR A 122 -2.25 2.03 3.17
C TYR A 122 -3.40 2.78 2.50
N SER A 123 -4.61 2.22 2.55
CA SER A 123 -5.80 2.77 1.90
C SER A 123 -6.18 4.14 2.47
N GLY A 124 -6.09 4.30 3.79
CA GLY A 124 -6.36 5.55 4.50
C GLY A 124 -5.35 6.65 4.15
N SER A 125 -4.05 6.34 4.09
CA SER A 125 -3.03 7.32 3.67
C SER A 125 -3.24 7.74 2.21
N MET A 126 -3.52 6.80 1.31
CA MET A 126 -3.81 7.11 -0.10
C MET A 126 -5.07 7.98 -0.25
N TYR A 127 -6.08 7.74 0.57
CA TYR A 127 -7.30 8.56 0.61
C TYR A 127 -7.02 10.00 1.08
N VAL A 128 -6.28 10.16 2.18
CA VAL A 128 -5.92 11.51 2.69
C VAL A 128 -5.03 12.24 1.69
N MET A 129 -4.00 11.58 1.15
CA MET A 129 -3.15 12.16 0.11
C MET A 129 -3.97 12.60 -1.10
N GLY A 130 -4.87 11.73 -1.58
CA GLY A 130 -5.76 12.09 -2.67
C GLY A 130 -6.74 13.21 -2.32
N SER A 131 -6.92 13.60 -1.07
CA SER A 131 -7.84 14.68 -0.68
C SER A 131 -7.15 16.04 -0.66
N TRP A 132 -5.83 16.07 -0.53
CA TRP A 132 -5.03 17.30 -0.43
C TRP A 132 -4.24 17.62 -1.72
N TYR A 133 -3.76 16.58 -2.41
CA TYR A 133 -2.88 16.74 -3.57
C TYR A 133 -3.66 16.73 -4.89
N LYS A 134 -3.10 17.41 -5.90
CA LYS A 134 -3.62 17.41 -7.26
C LYS A 134 -3.40 16.03 -7.92
N PRO A 135 -4.22 15.65 -8.92
CA PRO A 135 -4.00 14.44 -9.70
C PRO A 135 -2.58 14.26 -10.26
N SER A 136 -1.95 15.36 -10.67
CA SER A 136 -0.57 15.36 -11.19
C SER A 136 0.47 15.05 -10.11
N GLU A 137 0.20 15.43 -8.87
CA GLU A 137 1.15 15.39 -7.75
C GLU A 137 1.13 14.09 -6.96
N ILE A 138 0.03 13.32 -7.06
CA ILE A 138 -0.21 12.12 -6.25
C ILE A 138 0.75 10.99 -6.63
N ALA A 139 1.08 10.81 -7.92
CA ALA A 139 1.83 9.64 -8.38
C ALA A 139 3.24 9.56 -7.78
N LYS A 140 3.99 10.68 -7.83
CA LYS A 140 5.34 10.77 -7.24
C LYS A 140 5.30 10.54 -5.73
N ARG A 141 4.29 11.09 -5.06
CA ARG A 141 4.10 10.93 -3.62
C ARG A 141 3.78 9.48 -3.29
N ALA A 142 2.80 8.88 -3.96
CA ALA A 142 2.47 7.47 -3.77
C ALA A 142 3.71 6.58 -3.92
N ALA A 143 4.59 6.86 -4.87
CA ALA A 143 5.86 6.15 -5.05
C ALA A 143 6.82 6.31 -3.85
N ILE A 144 7.01 7.53 -3.35
CA ILE A 144 7.82 7.78 -2.15
C ILE A 144 7.23 7.03 -0.94
N PHE A 145 5.92 7.13 -0.74
CA PHE A 145 5.21 6.44 0.33
C PHE A 145 5.42 4.93 0.26
N THR A 146 5.22 4.30 -0.91
CA THR A 146 5.42 2.86 -1.04
C THR A 146 6.87 2.43 -0.88
N ALA A 147 7.82 3.27 -1.30
CA ALA A 147 9.25 3.00 -1.20
C ALA A 147 9.72 2.99 0.26
N VAL A 148 9.18 3.88 1.09
CA VAL A 148 9.49 3.92 2.52
C VAL A 148 9.08 2.62 3.24
N GLY A 149 8.02 1.95 2.79
CA GLY A 149 7.66 0.62 3.31
C GLY A 149 8.77 -0.42 3.07
N GLN A 150 9.36 -0.42 1.87
CA GLN A 150 10.46 -1.33 1.54
C GLN A 150 11.72 -1.03 2.38
N ILE A 151 11.99 0.24 2.65
CA ILE A 151 13.05 0.66 3.59
C ILE A 151 12.78 0.09 4.99
N GLY A 152 11.52 0.14 5.46
CA GLY A 152 11.10 -0.44 6.74
C GLY A 152 11.38 -1.95 6.83
N SER A 153 11.05 -2.70 5.77
CA SER A 153 11.36 -4.14 5.72
C SER A 153 12.87 -4.44 5.71
N MET A 154 13.68 -3.63 5.03
CA MET A 154 15.14 -3.77 5.09
C MET A 154 15.67 -3.51 6.51
N PHE A 155 15.18 -2.45 7.15
CA PHE A 155 15.58 -2.09 8.52
C PHE A 155 15.23 -3.19 9.52
N ALA A 156 14.06 -3.83 9.39
CA ALA A 156 13.65 -4.93 10.28
C ALA A 156 14.63 -6.11 10.30
N GLY A 157 15.21 -6.47 9.14
CA GLY A 157 16.19 -7.57 9.06
C GLY A 157 17.52 -7.22 9.75
N ILE A 158 17.97 -5.98 9.57
CA ILE A 158 19.19 -5.45 10.23
C ILE A 158 18.96 -5.39 11.74
N MET A 159 17.82 -4.85 12.16
CA MET A 159 17.45 -4.73 13.56
C MET A 159 17.36 -6.10 14.24
N MET A 160 16.72 -7.10 13.63
CA MET A 160 16.69 -8.47 14.17
C MET A 160 18.11 -9.02 14.40
N THR A 161 19.01 -8.82 13.43
CA THR A 161 20.40 -9.28 13.54
C THR A 161 21.13 -8.59 14.68
N ALA A 162 20.93 -7.28 14.85
CA ALA A 162 21.51 -6.52 15.94
C ALA A 162 20.97 -6.97 17.31
N MET A 163 19.65 -7.13 17.45
CA MET A 163 19.01 -7.53 18.71
C MET A 163 19.43 -8.94 19.15
N ASN A 164 19.51 -9.89 18.21
CA ASN A 164 20.01 -11.24 18.51
C ASN A 164 21.47 -11.26 18.95
N LYS A 165 22.30 -10.31 18.51
CA LYS A 165 23.71 -10.23 18.94
C LYS A 165 23.88 -9.53 20.27
N SER A 166 23.12 -8.45 20.51
CA SER A 166 23.37 -7.54 21.63
C SER A 166 22.48 -7.78 22.86
N LEU A 167 21.28 -8.33 22.68
CA LEU A 167 20.25 -8.42 23.72
C LEU A 167 19.78 -9.85 24.01
N HIS A 168 20.45 -10.86 23.44
CA HIS A 168 20.14 -12.25 23.70
C HIS A 168 20.34 -12.57 25.19
N SER A 169 19.28 -13.06 25.85
CA SER A 169 19.24 -13.37 27.29
C SER A 169 19.34 -12.16 28.23
N SER A 170 19.25 -10.93 27.72
CA SER A 170 19.16 -9.74 28.57
C SER A 170 17.78 -9.65 29.21
N ALA A 171 17.73 -9.44 30.54
CA ALA A 171 16.52 -9.40 31.36
C ALA A 171 15.61 -10.65 31.30
N GLY A 172 16.18 -11.82 30.97
CA GLY A 172 15.41 -13.08 30.87
C GLY A 172 14.52 -13.18 29.62
N LEU A 173 14.62 -12.22 28.71
CA LEU A 173 13.90 -12.20 27.43
C LEU A 173 14.81 -12.66 26.29
N LYS A 174 14.20 -13.31 25.29
CA LYS A 174 14.90 -13.81 24.11
C LYS A 174 15.00 -12.73 23.04
N GLY A 175 15.98 -12.85 22.14
CA GLY A 175 16.26 -11.83 21.13
C GLY A 175 15.04 -11.45 20.27
N TRP A 176 14.20 -12.42 19.91
CA TRP A 176 12.97 -12.19 19.15
C TRP A 176 11.88 -11.45 19.95
N GLN A 177 11.81 -11.65 21.27
CA GLN A 177 10.84 -10.95 22.13
C GLN A 177 11.21 -9.46 22.23
N TRP A 178 12.50 -9.15 22.35
CA TRP A 178 13.00 -7.78 22.35
C TRP A 178 12.68 -7.03 21.07
N VAL A 179 12.72 -7.69 19.91
CA VAL A 179 12.36 -7.06 18.63
C VAL A 179 10.92 -6.58 18.65
N PHE A 180 9.97 -7.40 19.09
CA PHE A 180 8.56 -6.98 19.17
C PHE A 180 8.32 -5.83 20.16
N ILE A 181 9.01 -5.85 21.31
CA ILE A 181 8.91 -4.79 22.33
C ILE A 181 9.44 -3.47 21.77
N ILE A 182 10.65 -3.48 21.21
CA ILE A 182 11.33 -2.27 20.74
C ILE A 182 10.62 -1.70 19.51
N ASN A 183 10.16 -2.55 18.59
CA ASN A 183 9.42 -2.09 17.41
C ASN A 183 8.15 -1.32 17.81
N GLY A 184 7.33 -1.90 18.69
CA GLY A 184 6.13 -1.23 19.18
C GLY A 184 6.46 0.04 19.95
N LEU A 185 7.51 0.05 20.76
CA LEU A 185 7.93 1.25 21.49
C LEU A 185 8.41 2.37 20.58
N MET A 186 9.15 2.06 19.51
CA MET A 186 9.62 3.04 18.53
C MET A 186 8.48 3.67 17.73
N ALA A 187 7.39 2.94 17.52
CA ALA A 187 6.20 3.39 16.82
C ALA A 187 5.33 4.34 17.66
N MET A 188 5.37 4.24 19.00
CA MET A 188 4.56 5.06 19.91
C MET A 188 4.80 6.58 19.81
N PRO A 189 6.05 7.09 19.78
CA PRO A 189 6.30 8.52 19.54
C PRO A 189 5.71 9.04 18.24
N VAL A 190 5.72 8.22 17.18
CA VAL A 190 5.08 8.60 15.90
C VAL A 190 3.57 8.67 16.07
N ALA A 191 2.96 7.78 16.85
CA ALA A 191 1.54 7.85 17.17
C ALA A 191 1.16 9.15 17.88
N VAL A 192 1.94 9.52 18.91
CA VAL A 192 1.76 10.78 19.64
C VAL A 192 1.91 11.97 18.70
N PHE A 193 2.97 11.98 17.88
CA PHE A 193 3.18 13.02 16.86
C PHE A 193 1.98 13.13 15.89
N GLY A 194 1.38 12.02 15.50
CA GLY A 194 0.19 11.98 14.65
C GLY A 194 -1.01 12.73 15.22
N PHE A 195 -1.32 12.55 16.51
CA PHE A 195 -2.46 13.23 17.14
C PHE A 195 -2.31 14.76 17.13
N PHE A 196 -1.08 15.27 17.21
CA PHE A 196 -0.82 16.71 17.23
C PHE A 196 -0.63 17.31 15.84
N CYS A 197 0.08 16.62 14.94
CA CYS A 197 0.54 17.21 13.68
C CYS A 197 -0.25 16.77 12.45
N PHE A 198 -0.95 15.63 12.46
CA PHE A 198 -1.63 15.13 11.26
C PHE A 198 -2.91 15.92 10.98
N PRO A 199 -3.08 16.53 9.79
CA PRO A 199 -4.30 17.24 9.45
C PRO A 199 -5.41 16.28 9.01
N ASP A 200 -6.66 16.71 9.19
CA ASP A 200 -7.82 16.00 8.65
C ASP A 200 -7.98 16.27 7.15
N LEU A 201 -9.17 16.01 6.59
CA LEU A 201 -9.52 16.45 5.25
C LEU A 201 -9.50 17.99 5.17
N PRO A 202 -9.26 18.59 3.98
CA PRO A 202 -9.23 20.05 3.84
C PRO A 202 -10.47 20.75 4.40
N GLU A 203 -11.63 20.14 4.28
CA GLU A 203 -12.93 20.70 4.70
C GLU A 203 -13.17 20.67 6.22
N THR A 204 -12.51 19.75 6.92
CA THR A 204 -12.73 19.50 8.35
C THR A 204 -11.49 19.74 9.18
N THR A 205 -10.45 20.31 8.57
CA THR A 205 -9.16 20.53 9.23
C THR A 205 -9.29 21.61 10.30
N THR A 206 -8.92 21.24 11.52
CA THR A 206 -8.92 22.11 12.71
C THR A 206 -7.51 22.50 13.15
N VAL A 207 -6.51 22.23 12.30
CA VAL A 207 -5.11 22.33 12.69
C VAL A 207 -4.60 23.76 12.51
N THR A 208 -3.98 24.29 13.56
CA THR A 208 -3.61 25.70 13.71
C THR A 208 -2.53 26.20 12.74
N TYR A 209 -1.75 25.29 12.14
CA TYR A 209 -0.68 25.70 11.25
C TYR A 209 -1.15 25.97 9.82
N PHE A 210 -2.38 25.66 9.41
CA PHE A 210 -2.95 26.10 8.13
C PHE A 210 -3.82 27.34 8.32
N SER A 211 -3.57 28.38 7.53
CA SER A 211 -4.44 29.57 7.50
C SER A 211 -5.71 29.30 6.70
N ASP A 212 -6.81 29.97 7.03
CA ASP A 212 -8.08 29.87 6.28
C ASP A 212 -7.90 30.18 4.78
N ASP A 213 -7.01 31.10 4.43
CA ASP A 213 -6.71 31.42 3.04
C ASP A 213 -5.94 30.29 2.34
N GLU A 214 -5.04 29.60 3.06
CA GLU A 214 -4.36 28.41 2.54
C GLU A 214 -5.34 27.25 2.34
N ILE A 215 -6.34 27.10 3.23
CA ILE A 215 -7.39 26.08 3.10
C ILE A 215 -8.31 26.39 1.92
N LYS A 216 -8.75 27.64 1.75
CA LYS A 216 -9.53 28.06 0.58
C LYS A 216 -8.75 27.86 -0.72
N PHE A 217 -7.45 28.19 -0.72
CA PHE A 217 -6.56 27.90 -1.84
C PHE A 217 -6.45 26.39 -2.10
N ALA A 218 -6.40 25.57 -1.05
CA ALA A 218 -6.35 24.11 -1.14
C ALA A 218 -7.63 23.50 -1.74
N ILE A 219 -8.79 24.04 -1.41
CA ILE A 219 -10.08 23.59 -1.94
C ILE A 219 -10.25 24.06 -3.39
N GLY A 220 -9.92 25.32 -3.70
CA GLY A 220 -10.10 25.89 -5.04
C GLY A 220 -9.21 25.27 -6.13
N ARG A 221 -8.15 24.55 -5.75
CA ARG A 221 -7.25 23.86 -6.68
C ARG A 221 -7.66 22.41 -6.98
N LEU A 222 -8.64 21.86 -6.25
CA LEU A 222 -9.11 20.48 -6.40
C LEU A 222 -10.36 20.44 -7.30
N PRO A 223 -10.66 19.30 -7.94
CA PRO A 223 -11.90 19.16 -8.71
C PRO A 223 -13.14 19.43 -7.84
N PRO A 224 -14.22 20.02 -8.40
CA PRO A 224 -15.43 20.29 -7.66
C PRO A 224 -16.03 18.99 -7.10
N LYS A 225 -16.47 19.03 -5.86
CA LYS A 225 -17.06 17.88 -5.15
C LYS A 225 -18.59 17.97 -5.13
N LYS A 226 -19.25 16.81 -5.12
CA LYS A 226 -20.72 16.76 -5.02
C LYS A 226 -21.19 17.14 -3.61
N LYS A 227 -22.24 17.96 -3.52
CA LYS A 227 -22.77 18.54 -2.25
C LYS A 227 -23.22 17.50 -1.19
N ASP A 228 -23.50 16.24 -1.56
CA ASP A 228 -24.01 15.18 -0.66
C ASP A 228 -23.01 14.06 -0.31
N THR A 229 -21.71 14.32 -0.45
CA THR A 229 -20.67 13.28 -0.37
C THR A 229 -20.51 12.64 1.03
N HIS A 230 -20.76 13.39 2.11
CA HIS A 230 -20.48 12.93 3.49
C HIS A 230 -21.69 12.35 4.26
N LYS A 231 -22.91 12.44 3.73
CA LYS A 231 -24.15 12.00 4.42
C LYS A 231 -24.77 10.79 3.75
N ILE A 232 -24.22 9.59 3.97
CA ILE A 232 -24.80 8.38 3.37
C ILE A 232 -24.77 7.20 4.36
N GLY A 233 -25.95 6.65 4.66
CA GLY A 233 -26.06 5.39 5.38
C GLY A 233 -25.43 4.23 4.59
N TRP A 234 -24.77 3.30 5.28
CA TRP A 234 -24.02 2.15 4.72
C TRP A 234 -24.70 1.45 3.53
N ARG A 235 -26.03 1.23 3.59
CA ARG A 235 -26.81 0.59 2.51
C ARG A 235 -26.86 1.42 1.23
N SER A 236 -27.02 2.74 1.34
CA SER A 236 -27.05 3.64 0.18
C SER A 236 -25.66 3.78 -0.44
N LEU A 237 -24.60 3.83 0.38
CA LEU A 237 -23.23 3.86 -0.09
C LEU A 237 -22.86 2.56 -0.83
N LEU A 238 -23.20 1.40 -0.27
CA LEU A 238 -22.95 0.11 -0.92
C LEU A 238 -23.69 0.00 -2.26
N GLY A 239 -24.95 0.45 -2.32
CA GLY A 239 -25.72 0.49 -3.56
C GLY A 239 -25.15 1.44 -4.61
N ARG A 240 -24.59 2.59 -4.21
CA ARG A 240 -23.90 3.52 -5.12
C ARG A 240 -22.60 2.94 -5.66
N VAL A 241 -21.80 2.35 -4.78
CA VAL A 241 -20.49 1.76 -5.12
C VAL A 241 -20.65 0.59 -6.09
N LEU A 242 -21.56 -0.36 -5.81
CA LEU A 242 -21.76 -1.54 -6.66
C LEU A 242 -22.35 -1.20 -8.03
N LYS A 243 -23.08 -0.09 -8.16
CA LYS A 243 -23.60 0.38 -9.45
C LYS A 243 -22.55 1.06 -10.32
N GLN A 244 -21.40 1.45 -9.77
CA GLN A 244 -20.35 2.09 -10.54
C GLN A 244 -19.48 1.04 -11.25
N PRO A 245 -19.42 1.00 -12.59
CA PRO A 245 -18.57 0.05 -13.30
C PRO A 245 -17.07 0.26 -13.01
N HIS A 246 -16.68 1.44 -12.54
CA HIS A 246 -15.32 1.79 -12.16
C HIS A 246 -14.74 0.84 -11.09
N ILE A 247 -15.55 0.38 -10.12
CA ILE A 247 -15.04 -0.48 -9.05
C ILE A 247 -14.53 -1.81 -9.61
N TYR A 248 -15.27 -2.45 -10.51
CA TYR A 248 -14.91 -3.76 -11.04
C TYR A 248 -13.62 -3.71 -11.86
N LEU A 249 -13.47 -2.66 -12.68
CA LEU A 249 -12.25 -2.46 -13.48
C LEU A 249 -11.03 -2.15 -12.61
N LEU A 250 -11.17 -1.27 -11.61
CA LEU A 250 -10.07 -0.89 -10.73
C LEU A 250 -9.67 -2.01 -9.76
N VAL A 251 -10.63 -2.75 -9.21
CA VAL A 251 -10.37 -3.92 -8.35
C VAL A 251 -9.76 -5.05 -9.17
N GLY A 252 -10.26 -5.32 -10.38
CA GLY A 252 -9.67 -6.30 -11.30
C GLY A 252 -8.23 -5.96 -11.65
N PHE A 253 -7.96 -4.70 -11.98
CA PHE A 253 -6.60 -4.19 -12.21
C PHE A 253 -5.69 -4.40 -10.98
N SER A 254 -6.24 -4.21 -9.77
CA SER A 254 -5.52 -4.47 -8.51
C SER A 254 -5.16 -5.92 -8.29
N ILE A 255 -6.07 -6.83 -8.61
CA ILE A 255 -5.80 -8.27 -8.50
C ILE A 255 -4.66 -8.66 -9.46
N PHE A 256 -4.72 -8.22 -10.73
CA PHE A 256 -3.66 -8.53 -11.69
C PHE A 256 -2.32 -7.87 -11.32
N ALA A 257 -2.34 -6.64 -10.81
CA ALA A 257 -1.15 -5.98 -10.27
C ALA A 257 -0.49 -6.80 -9.15
N SER A 258 -1.29 -7.26 -8.18
CA SER A 258 -0.79 -8.09 -7.08
C SER A 258 -0.27 -9.45 -7.56
N MET A 259 -0.79 -10.01 -8.66
CA MET A 259 -0.22 -11.23 -9.26
C MET A 259 1.24 -11.03 -9.68
N LEU A 260 1.59 -9.85 -10.22
CA LEU A 260 2.96 -9.55 -10.66
C LEU A 260 3.97 -9.52 -9.50
N GLU A 261 3.52 -9.24 -8.28
CA GLU A 261 4.38 -9.17 -7.09
C GLU A 261 4.68 -10.52 -6.45
N ALA A 262 4.10 -11.61 -6.96
CA ALA A 262 4.12 -12.91 -6.29
C ALA A 262 5.53 -13.44 -6.02
N PHE A 263 6.50 -13.27 -6.94
CA PHE A 263 7.87 -13.77 -6.74
C PHE A 263 8.56 -13.13 -5.52
N ALA A 264 8.43 -11.81 -5.38
CA ALA A 264 9.03 -11.06 -4.28
C ALA A 264 8.23 -11.24 -2.99
N PHE A 265 6.91 -11.11 -3.05
CA PHE A 265 6.03 -11.14 -1.88
C PHE A 265 6.03 -12.51 -1.17
N GLN A 266 6.08 -13.61 -1.92
CA GLN A 266 6.08 -14.97 -1.36
C GLN A 266 7.46 -15.43 -0.85
N GLY A 267 8.50 -14.58 -0.95
CA GLY A 267 9.83 -14.89 -0.43
C GLY A 267 10.53 -16.04 -1.15
N LEU A 268 10.27 -16.24 -2.45
CA LEU A 268 10.76 -17.40 -3.19
C LEU A 268 12.28 -17.40 -3.33
N PHE A 269 12.91 -16.23 -3.39
CA PHE A 269 14.37 -16.14 -3.39
C PHE A 269 14.98 -16.71 -2.11
N LEU A 270 14.36 -16.46 -0.96
CA LEU A 270 14.80 -17.01 0.32
C LEU A 270 14.64 -18.54 0.35
N LEU A 271 13.56 -19.08 -0.23
CA LEU A 271 13.37 -20.52 -0.39
C LEU A 271 14.44 -21.15 -1.30
N TRP A 272 14.76 -20.49 -2.42
CA TRP A 272 15.80 -20.93 -3.36
C TRP A 272 17.19 -20.94 -2.70
N LEU A 273 17.53 -19.89 -1.94
CA LEU A 273 18.79 -19.81 -1.18
C LEU A 273 18.87 -20.91 -0.11
N LYS A 274 17.75 -21.20 0.58
CA LYS A 274 17.67 -22.28 1.58
C LYS A 274 17.80 -23.69 0.98
N PHE A 275 17.41 -23.88 -0.27
CA PHE A 275 17.62 -25.15 -0.98
C PHE A 275 19.11 -25.33 -1.30
N ASN A 276 19.80 -24.25 -1.68
CA ASN A 276 21.22 -24.24 -2.01
C ASN A 276 22.15 -23.97 -0.81
N LYS A 277 21.79 -24.43 0.40
CA LYS A 277 22.56 -24.22 1.65
C LYS A 277 24.02 -24.68 1.61
N SER A 278 24.35 -25.67 0.77
CA SER A 278 25.74 -26.13 0.60
C SER A 278 26.64 -25.07 -0.03
N ARG A 279 26.06 -24.07 -0.70
CA ARG A 279 26.77 -23.04 -1.47
C ARG A 279 26.63 -21.64 -0.87
N PHE A 280 25.62 -21.41 -0.03
CA PHE A 280 25.36 -20.12 0.61
C PHE A 280 25.36 -20.23 2.13
N ASN A 281 26.19 -19.40 2.77
CA ASN A 281 26.22 -19.30 4.23
C ASN A 281 24.92 -18.70 4.79
N GLN A 282 24.57 -19.00 6.04
CA GLN A 282 23.34 -18.55 6.70
C GLN A 282 23.18 -17.02 6.70
N THR A 283 24.28 -16.27 6.82
CA THR A 283 24.27 -14.81 6.70
C THR A 283 23.90 -14.34 5.30
N ALA A 284 24.42 -15.01 4.26
CA ALA A 284 24.11 -14.69 2.87
C ALA A 284 22.63 -14.98 2.55
N ILE A 285 22.09 -16.09 3.07
CA ILE A 285 20.67 -16.46 2.89
C ILE A 285 19.72 -15.38 3.41
N ASN A 286 20.09 -14.70 4.51
CA ASN A 286 19.26 -13.65 5.10
C ASN A 286 19.51 -12.26 4.48
N SER A 287 20.74 -11.95 4.06
CA SER A 287 21.10 -10.64 3.54
C SER A 287 20.84 -10.46 2.05
N TYR A 288 21.03 -11.49 1.23
CA TYR A 288 20.85 -11.38 -0.22
C TYR A 288 19.42 -11.00 -0.63
N PRO A 289 18.34 -11.53 -0.01
CA PRO A 289 16.99 -11.08 -0.31
C PRO A 289 16.73 -9.58 -0.12
N LEU A 290 17.54 -8.88 0.70
CA LEU A 290 17.42 -7.43 0.87
C LEU A 290 17.68 -6.65 -0.43
N GLY A 291 18.43 -7.23 -1.37
CA GLY A 291 18.65 -6.61 -2.68
C GLY A 291 17.37 -6.49 -3.51
N ILE A 292 16.38 -7.38 -3.31
CA ILE A 292 15.05 -7.26 -3.95
C ILE A 292 14.38 -5.96 -3.51
N GLN A 293 14.47 -5.63 -2.21
CA GLN A 293 13.89 -4.40 -1.67
C GLN A 293 14.64 -3.15 -2.16
N GLY A 294 15.96 -3.24 -2.33
CA GLY A 294 16.74 -2.18 -2.98
C GLY A 294 16.25 -1.88 -4.40
N VAL A 295 16.05 -2.93 -5.22
CA VAL A 295 15.50 -2.77 -6.58
C VAL A 295 14.06 -2.26 -6.54
N ALA A 296 13.24 -2.71 -5.58
CA ALA A 296 11.88 -2.24 -5.38
C ALA A 296 11.82 -0.72 -5.10
N ILE A 297 12.67 -0.22 -4.21
CA ILE A 297 12.75 1.21 -3.85
C ILE A 297 13.10 2.04 -5.08
N VAL A 298 14.16 1.66 -5.80
CA VAL A 298 14.64 2.40 -6.97
C VAL A 298 13.58 2.39 -8.08
N SER A 299 13.02 1.21 -8.39
CA SER A 299 12.01 1.07 -9.44
C SER A 299 10.72 1.83 -9.14
N GLN A 300 10.26 1.87 -7.89
CA GLN A 300 9.10 2.66 -7.49
C GLN A 300 9.33 4.17 -7.66
N ILE A 301 10.47 4.68 -7.17
CA ILE A 301 10.80 6.11 -7.28
C ILE A 301 10.93 6.52 -8.75
N LEU A 302 11.61 5.72 -9.57
CA LEU A 302 11.74 5.98 -11.01
C LEU A 302 10.39 5.97 -11.72
N ALA A 303 9.52 4.99 -11.43
CA ALA A 303 8.17 4.95 -11.99
C ALA A 303 7.33 6.16 -11.57
N GLY A 304 7.37 6.54 -10.29
CA GLY A 304 6.69 7.73 -9.79
C GLY A 304 7.16 9.01 -10.48
N TRP A 305 8.47 9.17 -10.67
CA TRP A 305 9.05 10.33 -11.35
C TRP A 305 8.74 10.35 -12.85
N PHE A 306 8.74 9.19 -13.51
CA PHE A 306 8.34 9.09 -14.91
C PHE A 306 6.87 9.45 -15.11
N ILE A 307 5.98 8.97 -14.24
CA ILE A 307 4.55 9.27 -14.32
C ILE A 307 4.30 10.76 -14.06
N ASP A 308 4.98 11.36 -13.09
CA ASP A 308 4.88 12.79 -12.78
C ASP A 308 5.36 13.67 -13.94
N SER A 309 6.49 13.30 -14.57
CA SER A 309 7.07 14.08 -15.66
C SER A 309 6.35 13.93 -17.00
N THR A 310 5.86 12.73 -17.32
CA THR A 310 5.21 12.45 -18.62
C THR A 310 3.69 12.45 -18.57
N ASN A 311 3.09 12.34 -17.38
CA ASN A 311 1.67 12.05 -17.17
C ASN A 311 1.17 10.78 -17.87
N LYS A 312 2.09 9.91 -18.33
CA LYS A 312 1.79 8.65 -19.04
C LYS A 312 1.99 7.47 -18.10
N ARG A 313 0.92 6.71 -17.86
CA ARG A 313 0.92 5.56 -16.93
C ARG A 313 1.12 4.21 -17.64
N ILE A 314 0.61 4.07 -18.87
CA ILE A 314 0.72 2.83 -19.66
C ILE A 314 2.16 2.37 -19.93
N PRO A 315 3.15 3.25 -20.21
CA PRO A 315 4.53 2.78 -20.39
C PRO A 315 5.07 2.03 -19.17
N ILE A 316 4.70 2.44 -17.95
CA ILE A 316 5.09 1.76 -16.72
C ILE A 316 4.36 0.42 -16.56
N VAL A 317 3.09 0.33 -16.95
CA VAL A 317 2.32 -0.92 -16.97
C VAL A 317 2.97 -1.93 -17.93
N ILE A 318 3.33 -1.50 -19.15
CA ILE A 318 3.99 -2.37 -20.13
C ILE A 318 5.39 -2.76 -19.66
N LEU A 319 6.17 -1.81 -19.12
CA LEU A 319 7.52 -2.06 -18.62
C LEU A 319 7.51 -3.07 -17.47
N SER A 320 6.64 -2.88 -16.47
CA SER A 320 6.52 -3.82 -15.35
C SER A 320 6.12 -5.22 -15.81
N ALA A 321 5.14 -5.34 -16.71
CA ALA A 321 4.75 -6.62 -17.29
C ALA A 321 5.88 -7.28 -18.08
N ALA A 322 6.61 -6.52 -18.90
CA ALA A 322 7.72 -7.04 -19.69
C ALA A 322 8.87 -7.53 -18.80
N LEU A 323 9.22 -6.79 -17.74
CA LEU A 323 10.25 -7.20 -16.80
C LEU A 323 9.84 -8.47 -16.04
N GLN A 324 8.59 -8.56 -15.56
CA GLN A 324 8.11 -9.77 -14.88
C GLN A 324 7.96 -10.96 -15.82
N PHE A 325 7.64 -10.75 -17.10
CA PHE A 325 7.67 -11.79 -18.11
C PHE A 325 9.09 -12.34 -18.30
N VAL A 326 10.10 -11.48 -18.40
CA VAL A 326 11.51 -11.90 -18.48
C VAL A 326 11.93 -12.68 -17.24
N VAL A 327 11.57 -12.22 -16.05
CA VAL A 327 11.82 -12.95 -14.79
C VAL A 327 11.19 -14.34 -14.82
N ALA A 328 9.92 -14.44 -15.22
CA ALA A 328 9.21 -15.71 -15.28
C ALA A 328 9.85 -16.70 -16.28
N VAL A 329 10.30 -16.21 -17.45
CA VAL A 329 10.98 -17.03 -18.46
C VAL A 329 12.33 -17.53 -17.94
N ILE A 330 13.13 -16.67 -17.31
CA ILE A 330 14.43 -17.05 -16.73
C ILE A 330 14.25 -18.11 -15.63
N LEU A 331 13.28 -17.92 -14.73
CA LEU A 331 13.02 -18.85 -13.63
C LEU A 331 12.39 -20.18 -14.09
N LEU A 332 11.77 -20.21 -15.28
CA LEU A 332 11.25 -21.44 -15.89
C LEU A 332 12.38 -22.33 -16.43
N GLN A 333 13.53 -21.76 -16.78
CA GLN A 333 14.64 -22.48 -17.37
C GLN A 333 15.43 -23.27 -16.30
N ARG A 334 15.52 -24.60 -16.49
CA ARG A 334 16.13 -25.49 -15.49
C ARG A 334 17.66 -25.40 -15.37
N ASN A 335 18.34 -25.03 -16.46
CA ASN A 335 19.81 -25.04 -16.57
C ASN A 335 20.44 -23.64 -16.46
N MET A 336 19.82 -22.72 -15.73
CA MET A 336 20.34 -21.37 -15.56
C MET A 336 21.50 -21.35 -14.55
N SER A 337 22.49 -20.47 -14.76
CA SER A 337 23.55 -20.24 -13.78
C SER A 337 22.98 -19.60 -12.50
N ASP A 338 23.65 -19.81 -11.35
CA ASP A 338 23.23 -19.21 -10.08
C ASP A 338 23.12 -17.68 -10.17
N ALA A 339 24.07 -17.07 -10.90
CA ALA A 339 24.04 -15.63 -11.18
C ALA A 339 22.79 -15.23 -11.96
N GLY A 340 22.39 -15.99 -12.98
CA GLY A 340 21.16 -15.73 -13.73
C GLY A 340 19.90 -15.82 -12.88
N VAL A 341 19.82 -16.81 -11.98
CA VAL A 341 18.69 -16.95 -11.04
C VAL A 341 18.65 -15.80 -10.03
N MET A 342 19.80 -15.41 -9.45
CA MET A 342 19.90 -14.27 -8.54
C MET A 342 19.50 -12.96 -9.24
N THR A 343 19.96 -12.74 -10.47
CA THR A 343 19.55 -11.57 -11.28
C THR A 343 18.05 -11.55 -11.52
N ALA A 344 17.43 -12.70 -11.84
CA ALA A 344 15.98 -12.78 -12.02
C ALA A 344 15.23 -12.43 -10.73
N PHE A 345 15.69 -12.91 -9.57
CA PHE A 345 15.07 -12.55 -8.29
C PHE A 345 15.26 -11.08 -7.94
N TYR A 346 16.42 -10.47 -8.19
CA TYR A 346 16.58 -9.02 -8.02
C TYR A 346 15.69 -8.24 -8.99
N LEU A 347 15.59 -8.67 -10.23
CA LEU A 347 14.71 -8.06 -11.22
C LEU A 347 13.22 -8.22 -10.85
N SER A 348 12.86 -9.28 -10.12
CA SER A 348 11.49 -9.46 -9.61
C SER A 348 11.05 -8.30 -8.72
N GLY A 349 11.98 -7.64 -8.00
CA GLY A 349 11.68 -6.45 -7.19
C GLY A 349 11.10 -5.28 -7.98
N THR A 350 11.29 -5.24 -9.31
CA THR A 350 10.67 -4.24 -10.18
C THR A 350 9.14 -4.36 -10.25
N SER A 351 8.55 -5.48 -9.84
CA SER A 351 7.09 -5.67 -9.78
C SER A 351 6.40 -4.60 -8.93
N TYR A 352 7.08 -4.14 -7.88
CA TYR A 352 6.57 -3.19 -6.92
C TYR A 352 6.34 -1.78 -7.50
N MET A 353 6.84 -1.48 -8.70
CA MET A 353 6.55 -0.22 -9.41
C MET A 353 5.06 -0.06 -9.79
N VAL A 354 4.31 -1.17 -9.80
CA VAL A 354 2.89 -1.17 -10.12
C VAL A 354 2.04 -0.47 -9.05
N ASN A 355 2.38 -0.63 -7.76
CA ASN A 355 1.62 -0.05 -6.64
C ASN A 355 1.35 1.46 -6.78
N PRO A 356 2.38 2.34 -6.90
CA PRO A 356 2.12 3.77 -7.01
C PRO A 356 1.41 4.15 -8.32
N THR A 357 1.66 3.41 -9.40
CA THR A 357 0.96 3.58 -10.67
C THR A 357 -0.53 3.32 -10.50
N MET A 358 -0.88 2.23 -9.85
CA MET A 358 -2.24 1.76 -9.71
C MET A 358 -3.08 2.63 -8.76
N TYR A 359 -2.61 2.83 -7.53
CA TYR A 359 -3.37 3.60 -6.56
C TYR A 359 -3.40 5.09 -6.90
N GLY A 360 -2.31 5.62 -7.47
CA GLY A 360 -2.31 6.97 -8.02
C GLY A 360 -3.31 7.16 -9.16
N TRP A 361 -3.46 6.14 -10.02
CA TRP A 361 -4.43 6.17 -11.10
C TRP A 361 -5.87 6.08 -10.61
N ALA A 362 -6.16 5.11 -9.75
CA ALA A 362 -7.47 4.94 -9.15
C ALA A 362 -7.91 6.19 -8.38
N SER A 363 -7.00 6.76 -7.58
CA SER A 363 -7.26 8.01 -6.86
C SER A 363 -7.61 9.15 -7.82
N THR A 364 -6.85 9.32 -8.91
CA THR A 364 -7.12 10.34 -9.94
C THR A 364 -8.49 10.16 -10.60
N ILE A 365 -8.83 8.94 -11.01
CA ILE A 365 -10.11 8.64 -11.68
C ILE A 365 -11.27 8.95 -10.74
N CYS A 366 -11.17 8.48 -9.48
CA CYS A 366 -12.23 8.67 -8.50
C CYS A 366 -12.34 10.13 -8.05
N GLN A 367 -11.24 10.88 -8.00
CA GLN A 367 -11.24 12.31 -7.64
C GLN A 367 -12.04 13.14 -8.65
N ARG A 368 -12.03 12.77 -9.94
CA ARG A 368 -12.85 13.41 -10.98
C ARG A 368 -14.34 13.11 -10.85
N ALA A 369 -14.72 11.98 -10.25
CA ALA A 369 -16.12 11.63 -10.04
C ALA A 369 -16.77 12.49 -8.92
N GLY A 370 -15.96 13.18 -8.10
CA GLY A 370 -16.41 14.13 -7.09
C GLY A 370 -17.06 13.50 -5.85
N ASP A 371 -16.98 12.17 -5.69
CA ASP A 371 -17.54 11.42 -4.56
C ASP A 371 -16.41 10.77 -3.73
N ASP A 372 -16.00 11.47 -2.67
CA ASP A 372 -14.94 11.03 -1.75
C ASP A 372 -15.30 9.74 -1.00
N ALA A 373 -16.57 9.54 -0.67
CA ALA A 373 -17.00 8.36 0.05
C ALA A 373 -16.83 7.10 -0.83
N VAL A 374 -17.31 7.17 -2.08
CA VAL A 374 -17.10 6.10 -3.07
C VAL A 374 -15.61 5.89 -3.36
N ARG A 375 -14.83 6.97 -3.50
CA ARG A 375 -13.39 6.87 -3.70
C ARG A 375 -12.69 6.09 -2.60
N SER A 376 -12.99 6.40 -1.34
CA SER A 376 -12.41 5.67 -0.21
C SER A 376 -12.72 4.17 -0.34
N VAL A 377 -13.98 3.79 -0.53
CA VAL A 377 -14.39 2.40 -0.62
C VAL A 377 -13.73 1.68 -1.80
N ILE A 378 -13.57 2.33 -2.95
CA ILE A 378 -12.84 1.76 -4.09
C ILE A 378 -11.37 1.48 -3.72
N LEU A 379 -10.67 2.42 -3.09
CA LEU A 379 -9.28 2.22 -2.68
C LEU A 379 -9.15 1.07 -1.66
N TYR A 380 -10.06 1.00 -0.68
CA TYR A 380 -10.11 -0.10 0.28
C TYR A 380 -10.43 -1.45 -0.40
N ALA A 381 -11.35 -1.48 -1.36
CA ALA A 381 -11.70 -2.68 -2.12
C ALA A 381 -10.56 -3.16 -3.02
N MET A 382 -9.78 -2.25 -3.62
CA MET A 382 -8.58 -2.59 -4.38
C MET A 382 -7.53 -3.27 -3.51
N SER A 383 -7.26 -2.70 -2.32
CA SER A 383 -6.35 -3.31 -1.34
C SER A 383 -6.84 -4.68 -0.87
N MET A 384 -8.15 -4.81 -0.63
CA MET A 384 -8.78 -6.07 -0.23
C MET A 384 -8.60 -7.15 -1.31
N GLY A 385 -8.86 -6.82 -2.58
CA GLY A 385 -8.70 -7.75 -3.71
C GLY A 385 -7.27 -8.29 -3.84
N GLY A 386 -6.27 -7.42 -3.72
CA GLY A 386 -4.86 -7.81 -3.75
C GLY A 386 -4.45 -8.71 -2.58
N LEU A 387 -4.86 -8.36 -1.35
CA LEU A 387 -4.56 -9.17 -0.16
C LEU A 387 -5.24 -10.55 -0.18
N LEU A 388 -6.49 -10.61 -0.65
CA LEU A 388 -7.22 -11.86 -0.83
C LEU A 388 -6.47 -12.82 -1.75
N LEU A 389 -5.96 -12.31 -2.88
CA LEU A 389 -5.13 -13.08 -3.79
C LEU A 389 -3.91 -13.68 -3.09
N TYR A 390 -3.16 -12.88 -2.32
CA TYR A 390 -1.95 -13.37 -1.64
C TYR A 390 -2.19 -14.53 -0.68
N THR A 391 -3.40 -14.65 -0.12
CA THR A 391 -3.75 -15.72 0.83
C THR A 391 -3.70 -17.12 0.21
N PHE A 392 -4.19 -17.30 -1.03
CA PHE A 392 -4.24 -18.62 -1.67
C PHE A 392 -3.24 -18.78 -2.82
N TRP A 393 -2.86 -17.67 -3.47
CA TRP A 393 -2.01 -17.70 -4.66
C TRP A 393 -0.64 -18.33 -4.39
N GLY A 394 0.00 -17.97 -3.27
CA GLY A 394 1.28 -18.57 -2.85
C GLY A 394 1.19 -20.08 -2.62
N ILE A 395 0.09 -20.54 -2.01
CA ILE A 395 -0.13 -21.95 -1.67
C ILE A 395 -0.32 -22.79 -2.94
N VAL A 396 -1.11 -22.29 -3.89
CA VAL A 396 -1.48 -23.04 -5.10
C VAL A 396 -0.39 -22.96 -6.18
N MET A 397 0.19 -21.78 -6.39
CA MET A 397 1.08 -21.53 -7.53
C MET A 397 2.56 -21.64 -7.17
N TYR A 398 2.93 -21.37 -5.91
CA TYR A 398 4.33 -21.35 -5.46
C TYR A 398 4.57 -22.20 -4.21
N PRO A 399 4.14 -23.49 -4.18
CA PRO A 399 4.34 -24.32 -3.01
C PRO A 399 5.83 -24.56 -2.75
N ALA A 400 6.21 -24.72 -1.48
CA ALA A 400 7.61 -24.98 -1.10
C ALA A 400 8.15 -26.34 -1.60
N THR A 401 7.27 -27.24 -2.05
CA THR A 401 7.62 -28.52 -2.69
C THR A 401 8.19 -28.36 -4.09
N ASP A 402 7.87 -27.26 -4.76
CA ASP A 402 8.21 -27.04 -6.18
C ASP A 402 9.53 -26.26 -6.35
N VAL A 403 10.27 -26.09 -5.25
CA VAL A 403 11.62 -25.53 -5.23
C VAL A 403 12.54 -26.42 -6.07
N PRO A 404 13.41 -25.88 -6.96
CA PRO A 404 13.74 -24.46 -7.17
C PRO A 404 13.02 -23.76 -8.34
N TYR A 405 12.11 -24.42 -9.06
CA TYR A 405 11.67 -23.96 -10.39
C TYR A 405 10.24 -23.40 -10.45
N TRP A 406 9.37 -23.73 -9.49
CA TRP A 406 7.96 -23.25 -9.42
C TRP A 406 7.27 -23.15 -10.78
N GLN A 407 7.31 -24.22 -11.59
CA GLN A 407 6.89 -24.17 -12.99
C GLN A 407 5.45 -23.66 -13.16
N LYS A 408 4.53 -24.10 -12.29
CA LYS A 408 3.13 -23.65 -12.29
C LYS A 408 3.04 -22.14 -12.09
N GLY A 409 3.74 -21.61 -11.09
CA GLY A 409 3.76 -20.19 -10.79
C GLY A 409 4.43 -19.34 -11.86
N SER A 410 5.48 -19.84 -12.52
CA SER A 410 6.13 -19.14 -13.64
C SER A 410 5.21 -19.06 -14.87
N ILE A 411 4.49 -20.14 -15.19
CA ILE A 411 3.48 -20.12 -16.28
C ILE A 411 2.33 -19.18 -15.91
N ALA A 412 1.83 -19.24 -14.68
CA ALA A 412 0.76 -18.36 -14.20
C ALA A 412 1.18 -16.87 -14.27
N MET A 413 2.44 -16.55 -13.97
CA MET A 413 2.98 -15.20 -14.08
C MET A 413 2.99 -14.69 -15.53
N ILE A 414 3.39 -15.53 -16.49
CA ILE A 414 3.37 -15.16 -17.92
C ILE A 414 1.96 -14.78 -18.37
N VAL A 415 0.97 -15.59 -17.97
CA VAL A 415 -0.45 -15.33 -18.26
C VAL A 415 -0.92 -14.06 -17.55
N ALA A 416 -0.55 -13.87 -16.28
CA ALA A 416 -0.89 -12.67 -15.50
C ALA A 416 -0.34 -11.39 -16.13
N CYS A 417 0.87 -11.42 -16.72
CA CYS A 417 1.45 -10.27 -17.42
C CYS A 417 0.55 -9.81 -18.59
N ALA A 418 0.01 -10.76 -19.37
CA ALA A 418 -0.89 -10.44 -20.47
C ALA A 418 -2.21 -9.81 -19.97
N PHE A 419 -2.82 -10.39 -18.93
CA PHE A 419 -4.04 -9.84 -18.32
C PHE A 419 -3.82 -8.48 -17.64
N PHE A 420 -2.66 -8.27 -17.04
CA PHE A 420 -2.30 -6.99 -16.43
C PHE A 420 -2.15 -5.88 -17.47
N VAL A 421 -1.52 -6.16 -18.61
CA VAL A 421 -1.45 -5.20 -19.72
C VAL A 421 -2.85 -4.91 -20.29
N ALA A 422 -3.65 -5.95 -20.52
CA ALA A 422 -5.02 -5.79 -21.02
C ALA A 422 -5.89 -4.95 -20.09
N SER A 423 -5.85 -5.24 -18.78
CA SER A 423 -6.57 -4.45 -17.77
C SER A 423 -6.04 -3.02 -17.65
N GLY A 424 -4.73 -2.81 -17.83
CA GLY A 424 -4.15 -1.46 -17.94
C GLY A 424 -4.76 -0.63 -19.08
N PHE A 425 -4.95 -1.22 -20.27
CA PHE A 425 -5.65 -0.56 -21.37
C PHE A 425 -7.14 -0.32 -21.07
N SER A 426 -7.82 -1.24 -20.38
CA SER A 426 -9.19 -1.03 -19.93
C SER A 426 -9.31 0.15 -18.95
N VAL A 427 -8.35 0.30 -18.04
CA VAL A 427 -8.27 1.45 -17.12
C VAL A 427 -7.91 2.74 -17.87
N GLN A 428 -7.12 2.67 -18.94
CA GLN A 428 -6.89 3.83 -19.80
C GLN A 428 -8.14 4.28 -20.53
N TRP A 429 -8.90 3.34 -21.08
CA TRP A 429 -10.19 3.64 -21.69
C TRP A 429 -11.13 4.31 -20.68
N LEU A 430 -11.17 3.80 -19.45
CA LEU A 430 -11.93 4.38 -18.35
C LEU A 430 -11.45 5.81 -18.02
N ASP A 431 -10.14 6.02 -17.87
CA ASP A 431 -9.55 7.33 -17.59
C ASP A 431 -9.89 8.36 -18.67
N THR A 432 -9.82 7.98 -19.95
CA THR A 432 -10.21 8.84 -21.07
C THR A 432 -11.70 9.17 -21.02
N LYS A 433 -12.56 8.17 -20.77
CA LYS A 433 -14.00 8.38 -20.65
C LYS A 433 -14.33 9.34 -19.51
N THR A 434 -13.72 9.16 -18.34
CA THR A 434 -13.93 10.04 -17.18
C THR A 434 -13.42 11.47 -17.45
N LYS A 435 -12.34 11.66 -18.22
CA LYS A 435 -11.91 13.01 -18.63
C LYS A 435 -12.94 13.72 -19.49
N VAL A 436 -13.50 13.01 -20.48
CA VAL A 436 -14.53 13.57 -21.37
C VAL A 436 -15.79 13.94 -20.57
N THR A 437 -16.27 13.03 -19.71
CA THR A 437 -17.44 13.30 -18.87
C THR A 437 -17.21 14.49 -17.93
N ALA A 438 -16.03 14.60 -17.33
CA ALA A 438 -15.70 15.72 -16.45
C ALA A 438 -15.60 17.06 -17.20
N ALA A 439 -15.12 17.06 -18.45
CA ALA A 439 -15.09 18.25 -19.29
C ALA A 439 -16.51 18.74 -19.63
N ILE A 440 -17.39 17.80 -20.04
CA ILE A 440 -18.79 18.12 -20.36
C ILE A 440 -19.51 18.73 -19.14
N SER A 441 -19.32 18.16 -17.95
CA SER A 441 -19.97 18.71 -16.74
C SER A 441 -19.49 20.11 -16.35
N LEU A 442 -18.23 20.45 -16.65
CA LEU A 442 -17.70 21.79 -16.39
C LEU A 442 -18.26 22.81 -17.38
N ASP A 443 -18.42 22.42 -18.64
CA ASP A 443 -19.05 23.26 -19.66
C ASP A 443 -20.52 23.53 -19.28
N GLU A 444 -21.26 22.49 -18.87
CA GLU A 444 -22.67 22.61 -18.40
C GLU A 444 -22.80 23.54 -17.18
N GLU A 445 -21.94 23.41 -16.15
CA GLU A 445 -21.96 24.31 -14.99
C GLU A 445 -21.63 25.76 -15.37
N SER A 446 -20.73 25.96 -16.33
CA SER A 446 -20.38 27.30 -16.81
C SER A 446 -21.53 27.97 -17.58
N ASP A 447 -22.27 27.20 -18.37
CA ASP A 447 -23.44 27.67 -19.09
C ASP A 447 -24.59 28.02 -18.13
N GLU A 448 -24.85 27.19 -17.11
CA GLU A 448 -25.84 27.50 -16.06
C GLU A 448 -25.47 28.77 -15.29
N TYR A 449 -24.19 28.97 -14.96
CA TYR A 449 -23.71 30.16 -14.26
C TYR A 449 -23.91 31.42 -15.09
N ASN A 450 -23.55 31.37 -16.38
CA ASN A 450 -23.73 32.49 -17.30
C ASN A 450 -25.22 32.84 -17.47
N GLN A 451 -26.09 31.84 -17.61
CA GLN A 451 -27.54 32.06 -17.65
C GLN A 451 -28.08 32.69 -16.36
N ALA A 452 -27.61 32.24 -15.19
CA ALA A 452 -28.01 32.82 -13.91
C ALA A 452 -27.57 34.29 -13.76
N GLN A 453 -26.38 34.64 -14.25
CA GLN A 453 -25.92 36.04 -14.28
C GLN A 453 -26.77 36.91 -15.21
N GLU A 454 -27.10 36.42 -16.41
CA GLU A 454 -27.96 37.16 -17.34
C GLU A 454 -29.36 37.43 -16.77
N VAL A 455 -29.96 36.45 -16.08
CA VAL A 455 -31.25 36.62 -15.40
C VAL A 455 -31.15 37.67 -14.29
N THR A 456 -30.04 37.67 -13.54
CA THR A 456 -29.81 38.63 -12.45
C THR A 456 -29.57 40.04 -12.98
N GLU A 457 -28.89 40.21 -14.12
CA GLU A 457 -28.73 41.52 -14.77
C GLU A 457 -30.06 42.02 -15.33
N LYS A 458 -30.85 41.18 -16.00
CA LYS A 458 -32.18 41.56 -16.50
C LYS A 458 -33.13 41.99 -15.36
N ALA A 459 -33.04 41.35 -14.19
CA ALA A 459 -33.83 41.70 -13.01
C ALA A 459 -33.39 42.99 -12.30
N LYS A 460 -32.21 43.55 -12.62
CA LYS A 460 -31.74 44.84 -12.08
C LYS A 460 -32.07 46.04 -12.98
N VAL A 461 -32.43 45.78 -14.23
CA VAL A 461 -32.66 46.81 -15.26
C VAL A 461 -34.17 47.03 -15.53
N GLY A 462 -35.04 46.11 -15.10
CA GLY A 462 -36.50 46.28 -15.08
C GLY A 462 -37.00 46.57 -13.67
#